data_AF-A0A6A6DZP8-F1
#
_entry.id   AF-A0A6A6DZP8-F1
#
_cell.length_a   1.000
_cell.length_b   1.000
_cell.length_c   1.000
_cell.angle_alpha   90.00
_cell.angle_beta   90.00
_cell.angle_gamma   90.00
#
_symmetry.space_group_name_H-M   'P 1'
#
loop_
_entity.id
_entity.type
_entity.pdbx_description
1 polymer ?
#
loop_
_entity_poly.entity_id
_entity_poly.type
_entity_poly.pdbx_seq_one_letter_code
_entity_poly.pdbx_strand_id
1 'polypeptide(L)'
;WVDQLCINQEYVSERTQQVQLMRAICQQAQNTVTWLGPNDGNAGTVLQLVSDIYRISLHKEVKMQSENERALAEANPSITGNYTDLPPKDDKKWAGFSQFPALPWFERC
;
A
#
# COMPACT_ATOMS: atom_id res chain seq x y z
N TRP A 1 12.36 14.72 -0.29
CA TRP A 1 13.38 14.15 0.60
C TRP A 1 13.87 15.31 1.43
N VAL A 2 13.41 15.38 2.69
CA VAL A 2 13.65 16.54 3.58
C VAL A 2 15.14 16.65 3.94
N ASP A 3 15.86 15.53 3.89
CA ASP A 3 17.31 15.41 3.95
C ASP A 3 18.04 16.31 2.95
N GLN A 4 17.47 16.57 1.76
CA GLN A 4 18.04 17.53 0.80
C GLN A 4 18.17 18.95 1.40
N LEU A 5 17.26 19.32 2.30
CA LEU A 5 17.26 20.61 3.00
C LEU A 5 18.06 20.58 4.30
N CYS A 6 18.12 19.43 4.96
CA CYS A 6 18.72 19.30 6.30
C CYS A 6 20.20 18.87 6.28
N ILE A 7 20.67 18.22 5.22
CA ILE A 7 22.06 17.74 5.08
C ILE A 7 22.88 18.75 4.29
N ASN A 8 24.13 19.00 4.73
CA ASN A 8 25.05 19.79 3.94
C ASN A 8 25.47 19.02 2.67
N GLN A 9 24.89 19.42 1.53
CA GLN A 9 25.10 18.75 0.24
C GLN A 9 26.52 18.92 -0.31
N GLU A 10 27.25 19.96 0.12
CA GLU A 10 28.60 20.29 -0.35
C GLU A 10 29.68 19.46 0.36
N TYR A 11 29.41 18.98 1.58
CA TYR A 11 30.39 18.25 2.37
C TYR A 11 30.17 16.73 2.33
N VAL A 12 30.88 16.08 1.41
CA VAL A 12 30.69 14.65 1.08
C VAL A 12 30.78 13.70 2.28
N SER A 13 31.72 13.95 3.21
CA SER A 13 31.92 13.09 4.38
C SER A 13 30.72 13.14 5.33
N GLU A 14 30.23 14.33 5.63
CA GLU A 14 29.04 14.52 6.47
C GLU A 14 27.79 14.04 5.75
N ARG A 15 27.62 14.36 4.46
CA ARG A 15 26.53 13.84 3.64
C ARG A 15 26.45 12.31 3.69
N THR A 16 27.59 11.62 3.58
CA THR A 16 27.65 10.15 3.64
C THR A 16 27.18 9.64 5.01
N GLN A 17 27.63 10.27 6.09
CA GLN A 17 27.21 9.90 7.45
C GLN A 17 25.70 10.17 7.66
N GLN A 18 25.20 11.32 7.23
CA GLN A 18 23.80 11.70 7.40
C GLN A 18 22.85 10.84 6.56
N VAL A 19 23.22 10.48 5.34
CA VAL A 19 22.43 9.56 4.50
C VAL A 19 22.34 8.16 5.14
N GLN A 20 23.42 7.67 5.75
CA GLN A 20 23.38 6.40 6.49
C GLN A 20 22.45 6.48 7.71
N LEU A 21 22.45 7.59 8.45
CA LEU A 21 21.56 7.83 9.58
C LEU A 21 20.09 7.91 9.17
N MET A 22 19.79 8.45 7.99
CA MET A 22 18.41 8.57 7.51
C MET A 22 17.72 7.23 7.35
N ARG A 23 18.46 6.19 6.94
CA ARG A 23 17.94 4.82 6.93
C ARG A 23 17.47 4.37 8.32
N ALA A 24 18.29 4.60 9.35
CA ALA A 24 17.95 4.22 10.72
C ALA A 24 16.75 5.02 11.25
N ILE A 25 16.67 6.31 10.95
CA ILE A 25 15.54 7.17 11.34
C ILE A 25 14.25 6.70 10.68
N CYS A 26 14.25 6.45 9.37
CA CYS A 26 13.06 5.93 8.67
C CYS A 26 12.64 4.55 9.16
N GLN A 27 13.60 3.67 9.48
CA GLN A 27 13.31 2.35 10.06
C GLN A 27 12.73 2.41 11.48
N GLN A 28 13.13 3.40 12.27
CA GLN A 28 12.67 3.57 13.66
C GLN A 28 11.43 4.48 13.78
N ALA A 29 11.06 5.18 12.72
CA ALA A 29 9.89 6.05 12.71
C ALA A 29 8.60 5.24 12.86
N GLN A 30 7.74 5.64 13.80
CA GLN A 30 6.41 5.03 13.95
C GLN A 30 5.53 5.26 12.72
N ASN A 31 5.67 6.43 12.09
CA ASN A 31 4.96 6.79 10.87
C ASN A 31 5.91 7.58 9.96
N THR A 32 5.88 7.27 8.66
CA THR A 32 6.62 8.03 7.64
C THR A 32 5.62 8.59 6.64
N VAL A 33 5.64 9.91 6.43
CA VAL A 33 4.82 10.57 5.43
C VAL A 33 5.65 10.76 4.16
N THR A 34 5.20 10.16 3.06
CA THR A 34 5.89 10.21 1.77
C THR A 34 5.06 10.97 0.75
N TRP A 35 5.72 11.87 0.01
CA TRP A 35 5.11 12.54 -1.14
C TRP A 35 5.24 11.64 -2.38
N LEU A 36 4.10 11.25 -2.94
CA LEU A 36 3.99 10.34 -4.08
C LEU A 36 4.16 11.02 -5.44
N GLY A 37 4.42 12.33 -5.45
CA GLY A 37 4.38 13.17 -6.64
C GLY A 37 3.09 13.99 -6.76
N PRO A 38 2.95 14.78 -7.83
CA PRO A 38 1.70 15.48 -8.14
C PRO A 38 0.55 14.48 -8.32
N ASN A 39 -0.68 14.88 -7.97
CA ASN A 39 -1.84 14.05 -8.21
C ASN A 39 -2.09 13.94 -9.72
N ASP A 40 -1.94 12.73 -10.25
CA ASP A 40 -2.21 12.38 -11.65
C ASP A 40 -3.70 11.99 -11.89
N GLY A 41 -4.53 12.11 -10.86
CA GLY A 41 -5.95 11.75 -10.88
C GLY A 41 -6.21 10.28 -10.53
N ASN A 42 -5.17 9.44 -10.40
CA ASN A 42 -5.30 8.01 -10.19
C ASN A 42 -5.05 7.59 -8.73
N ALA A 43 -4.25 8.39 -8.00
CA ALA A 43 -3.86 8.08 -6.62
C ALA A 43 -5.06 7.83 -5.70
N GLY A 44 -6.12 8.63 -5.77
CA GLY A 44 -7.32 8.44 -4.95
C GLY A 44 -8.03 7.12 -5.23
N THR A 45 -8.13 6.73 -6.49
CA THR A 45 -8.73 5.45 -6.90
C THR A 45 -7.91 4.26 -6.44
N VAL A 46 -6.58 4.35 -6.53
CA VAL A 46 -5.67 3.30 -6.07
C VAL A 46 -5.72 3.15 -4.54
N LEU A 47 -5.70 4.26 -3.80
CA LEU A 47 -5.80 4.23 -2.34
C LEU A 47 -7.14 3.66 -1.87
N GLN A 48 -8.23 3.96 -2.56
CA GLN A 48 -9.53 3.33 -2.28
C GLN A 48 -9.47 1.82 -2.52
N LEU A 49 -8.89 1.37 -3.65
CA LEU A 49 -8.74 -0.05 -3.94
C LEU A 49 -7.88 -0.78 -2.90
N VAL A 50 -6.80 -0.16 -2.42
CA VAL A 50 -5.97 -0.69 -1.32
C VAL A 50 -6.80 -0.85 -0.04
N SER A 51 -7.61 0.15 0.29
CA SER A 51 -8.49 0.11 1.46
C SER A 51 -9.54 -1.01 1.35
N ASP A 52 -10.14 -1.16 0.16
CA ASP A 52 -11.11 -2.21 -0.12
C ASP A 52 -10.47 -3.60 0.02
N ILE A 53 -9.27 -3.81 -0.57
CA ILE A 53 -8.51 -5.05 -0.43
C ILE A 53 -8.21 -5.34 1.04
N TYR A 54 -7.72 -4.36 1.80
CA TYR A 54 -7.41 -4.52 3.22
C TYR A 54 -8.63 -4.94 4.04
N ARG A 55 -9.76 -4.24 3.85
CA ARG A 55 -11.04 -4.57 4.50
C ARG A 55 -11.46 -6.00 4.21
N ILE A 56 -11.39 -6.43 2.95
CA ILE A 56 -11.78 -7.79 2.53
C ILE A 56 -10.86 -8.85 3.15
N SER A 57 -9.55 -8.59 3.17
CA SER A 57 -8.57 -9.50 3.76
C SER A 57 -8.83 -9.73 5.26
N LEU A 58 -9.12 -8.68 6.02
CA LEU A 58 -9.48 -8.79 7.44
C LEU A 58 -10.77 -9.58 7.67
N HIS A 59 -11.80 -9.40 6.84
CA HIS A 59 -13.05 -10.15 6.97
C HIS A 59 -12.90 -11.64 6.63
N LYS A 60 -12.00 -12.01 5.71
CA LYS A 60 -11.71 -13.42 5.39
C LYS A 60 -11.05 -14.15 6.56
N GLU A 61 -10.13 -13.49 7.26
CA GLU A 61 -9.46 -14.08 8.42
C GLU A 61 -10.44 -14.37 9.57
N VAL A 62 -11.42 -13.48 9.80
CA VAL A 62 -12.45 -13.66 10.84
C VAL A 62 -13.46 -14.75 10.48
N LYS A 63 -13.91 -14.83 9.22
CA LYS A 63 -14.88 -15.85 8.77
C LYS A 63 -14.29 -17.25 8.65
N MET A 64 -13.00 -17.39 8.35
CA MET A 64 -12.33 -18.70 8.29
C MET A 64 -12.19 -19.38 9.67
N GLN A 65 -12.40 -18.67 10.77
CA GLN A 65 -12.32 -19.23 12.13
C GLN A 65 -13.63 -19.85 12.65
N SER A 66 -14.75 -19.71 11.95
CA SER A 66 -16.00 -20.40 12.29
C SER A 66 -16.21 -21.63 11.40
N GLU A 67 -16.04 -22.83 11.96
CA GLU A 67 -16.17 -24.11 11.25
C GLU A 67 -17.55 -24.28 10.56
N ASN A 68 -18.58 -23.59 11.05
CA ASN A 68 -19.95 -23.65 10.52
C ASN A 68 -20.16 -22.83 9.23
N GLU A 69 -19.33 -21.83 8.91
CA GLU A 69 -19.56 -20.98 7.73
C GLU A 69 -19.00 -21.60 6.44
N ARG A 70 -17.97 -22.46 6.54
CA ARG A 70 -17.37 -23.16 5.40
C ARG A 70 -18.36 -24.10 4.70
N ALA A 71 -19.11 -24.88 5.50
CA ALA A 71 -20.11 -25.81 4.98
C ALA A 71 -21.32 -25.09 4.35
N LEU A 72 -21.72 -23.93 4.90
CA LEU A 72 -22.80 -23.10 4.34
C LEU A 72 -22.38 -22.42 3.02
N ALA A 73 -21.10 -22.04 2.91
CA ALA A 73 -20.52 -21.42 1.72
C ALA A 73 -20.37 -22.39 0.55
N GLU A 74 -20.02 -23.65 0.81
CA GLU A 74 -19.93 -24.72 -0.20
C GLU A 74 -21.31 -25.21 -0.65
N ALA A 75 -22.30 -25.22 0.24
CA ALA A 75 -23.65 -25.68 -0.06
C ALA A 75 -24.52 -24.64 -0.80
N ASN A 76 -24.16 -23.35 -0.74
CA ASN A 76 -24.94 -22.30 -1.39
C ASN A 76 -24.03 -21.15 -1.91
N PRO A 77 -23.52 -21.25 -3.15
CA PRO A 77 -22.62 -20.25 -3.73
C PRO A 77 -23.27 -18.87 -3.95
N SER A 78 -24.59 -18.75 -3.78
CA SER A 78 -25.32 -17.49 -3.77
C SER A 78 -25.43 -16.82 -2.39
N ILE A 79 -25.17 -17.53 -1.29
CA ILE A 79 -25.23 -17.00 0.09
C ILE A 79 -23.85 -16.51 0.58
N THR A 80 -22.75 -16.92 -0.08
CA THR A 80 -21.47 -16.23 0.06
C THR A 80 -21.59 -14.85 -0.58
N GLY A 81 -22.10 -13.92 0.21
CA GLY A 81 -22.46 -12.57 -0.19
C GLY A 81 -21.44 -12.03 -1.19
N ASN A 82 -21.94 -11.79 -2.40
CA ASN A 82 -21.34 -10.95 -3.41
C ASN A 82 -19.79 -10.95 -3.36
N TYR A 83 -19.15 -11.87 -4.10
CA TYR A 83 -17.76 -11.72 -4.53
C TYR A 83 -17.56 -10.50 -5.47
N THR A 84 -18.29 -9.41 -5.26
CA THR A 84 -18.32 -8.19 -6.07
C THR A 84 -17.55 -7.03 -5.43
N ASP A 85 -16.93 -7.21 -4.27
CA ASP A 85 -16.22 -6.13 -3.57
C ASP A 85 -14.89 -5.76 -4.23
N LEU A 86 -14.29 -6.68 -4.99
CA LEU A 86 -13.12 -6.37 -5.81
C LEU A 86 -13.57 -6.02 -7.24
N PRO A 87 -12.93 -5.01 -7.87
CA PRO A 87 -13.18 -4.72 -9.27
C PRO A 87 -12.93 -5.97 -10.14
N PRO A 88 -13.70 -6.17 -11.23
CA PRO A 88 -13.43 -7.20 -12.21
C PRO A 88 -11.97 -7.18 -12.65
N LYS A 89 -11.40 -8.34 -13.02
CA LYS A 89 -9.97 -8.44 -13.39
C LYS A 89 -9.56 -7.48 -14.51
N ASP A 90 -10.49 -7.17 -15.41
CA ASP A 90 -10.26 -6.29 -16.57
C ASP A 90 -10.50 -4.79 -16.24
N ASP A 91 -10.79 -4.44 -14.98
CA ASP A 91 -11.01 -3.07 -14.56
C ASP A 91 -9.70 -2.25 -14.60
N LYS A 92 -9.76 -1.04 -15.16
CA LYS A 92 -8.64 -0.10 -15.26
C LYS A 92 -8.04 0.28 -13.91
N LYS A 93 -8.78 0.11 -12.80
CA LYS A 93 -8.27 0.29 -11.43
C LYS A 93 -7.04 -0.58 -11.17
N TRP A 94 -6.99 -1.80 -11.72
CA TRP A 94 -5.84 -2.69 -11.58
C TRP A 94 -4.60 -2.18 -12.34
N ALA A 95 -4.79 -1.54 -13.50
CA ALA A 95 -3.70 -0.90 -14.22
C ALA A 95 -3.11 0.25 -13.39
N GLY A 96 -3.95 1.09 -12.79
CA GLY A 96 -3.50 2.15 -11.88
C GLY A 96 -2.76 1.61 -10.65
N PHE A 97 -3.29 0.55 -10.04
CA PHE A 97 -2.64 -0.13 -8.93
C PHE A 97 -1.27 -0.69 -9.32
N SER A 98 -1.12 -1.30 -10.50
CA SER A 98 0.16 -1.86 -10.97
C SER A 98 1.25 -0.81 -11.23
N GLN A 99 0.84 0.41 -11.58
CA GLN A 99 1.77 1.55 -11.82
C GLN A 99 2.17 2.23 -10.52
N PHE A 100 1.40 2.05 -9.45
CA PHE A 100 1.64 2.73 -8.17
C PHE A 100 2.98 2.35 -7.53
N PRO A 101 3.43 1.08 -7.49
CA PRO A 101 4.77 0.71 -7.05
C PRO A 101 5.90 1.24 -7.94
N ALA A 102 5.61 1.60 -9.20
CA ALA A 102 6.60 2.16 -10.11
C ALA A 102 6.86 3.66 -9.87
N LEU A 103 6.17 4.27 -8.89
CA LEU A 103 6.45 5.65 -8.51
C LEU A 103 7.90 5.77 -7.99
N PRO A 104 8.65 6.83 -8.35
CA PRO A 104 10.09 6.97 -8.08
C PRO A 104 10.54 6.92 -6.62
N TRP A 105 9.60 6.85 -5.68
CA TRP A 105 9.88 6.81 -4.25
C TRP A 105 10.10 5.38 -3.72
N PHE A 106 9.42 4.37 -4.28
CA PHE A 106 9.45 3.00 -3.74
C PHE A 106 10.84 2.34 -3.84
N GLU A 107 11.65 2.76 -4.81
CA GLU A 107 13.02 2.27 -5.01
C GLU A 107 14.07 2.97 -4.13
N ARG A 108 13.66 3.98 -3.34
CA ARG A 108 14.59 4.79 -2.54
C ARG A 108 14.70 4.36 -1.07
N CYS A 109 13.97 3.34 -0.65
CA CYS A 109 13.97 2.81 0.72
C CYS A 109 14.94 1.62 0.92
#